data_AF-A0A318QPL6-F1
#
_entry.id   AF-A0A318QPL6-F1
#
_cell.length_a   1.000
_cell.length_b   1.000
_cell.length_c   1.000
_cell.angle_alpha   90.00
_cell.angle_beta   90.00
_cell.angle_gamma   90.00
#
_symmetry.space_group_name_H-M   'P 1'
#
loop_
_entity.id
_entity.type
_entity.pdbx_description
1 polymer ?
#
loop_
_entity_poly.entity_id
_entity_poly.type
_entity_poly.pdbx_seq_one_letter_code
_entity_poly.pdbx_strand_id
1 'polypeptide(L)'
;MNMHPAMAPAIVVMSFCLCGAAPVGAGAGADVIATRDGTDKPVIITSDTKAYCNRLLNIIDAYGPALPQDVDSLRTQGEDMCREGRIRSGIVRLRRALVELKETTHS
;
A
#
# COMPACT_ATOMS: atom_id res chain seq x y z
N MET A 1 -64.23 -20.80 10.27
CA MET A 1 -62.91 -21.15 9.70
C MET A 1 -61.89 -20.52 10.63
N ASN A 2 -61.16 -21.35 11.34
CA ASN A 2 -60.20 -20.99 12.39
C ASN A 2 -58.82 -20.64 11.79
N MET A 3 -58.00 -19.99 12.62
CA MET A 3 -56.54 -19.80 12.54
C MET A 3 -56.05 -18.72 11.55
N HIS A 4 -55.19 -17.74 11.87
CA HIS A 4 -54.14 -17.61 12.89
C HIS A 4 -53.95 -16.15 13.35
N PRO A 5 -53.58 -15.91 14.63
CA PRO A 5 -53.08 -14.63 15.13
C PRO A 5 -51.54 -14.57 15.16
N ALA A 6 -51.03 -13.45 15.67
CA ALA A 6 -49.72 -13.28 16.32
C ALA A 6 -48.51 -12.95 15.42
N MET A 7 -48.53 -11.71 14.97
CA MET A 7 -47.37 -10.84 14.75
C MET A 7 -46.79 -10.40 16.11
N ALA A 8 -45.60 -10.88 16.50
CA ALA A 8 -44.71 -10.30 17.53
C ALA A 8 -43.32 -11.00 17.50
N PRO A 9 -42.27 -10.49 18.18
CA PRO A 9 -41.10 -9.86 17.54
C PRO A 9 -39.77 -10.45 18.08
N ALA A 10 -38.67 -9.67 18.01
CA ALA A 10 -37.38 -9.79 18.72
C ALA A 10 -36.19 -10.24 17.83
N ILE A 11 -35.27 -9.32 17.47
CA ILE A 11 -33.99 -9.03 18.17
C ILE A 11 -33.03 -10.23 17.95
N VAL A 12 -31.87 -10.09 17.31
CA VAL A 12 -30.66 -9.50 17.90
C VAL A 12 -29.74 -8.87 16.85
N VAL A 13 -29.51 -7.55 16.97
CA VAL A 13 -28.32 -6.89 16.40
C VAL A 13 -27.13 -7.34 17.25
N MET A 14 -26.35 -8.31 16.76
CA MET A 14 -25.10 -8.70 17.39
C MET A 14 -23.99 -7.71 16.99
N SER A 15 -23.96 -6.59 17.71
CA SER A 15 -22.84 -5.67 17.75
C SER A 15 -21.71 -6.31 18.56
N PHE A 16 -20.79 -7.00 17.88
CA PHE A 16 -19.58 -7.54 18.49
C PHE A 16 -18.58 -6.38 18.73
N CYS A 17 -18.69 -5.73 19.88
CA CYS A 17 -17.60 -4.93 20.43
C CYS A 17 -16.45 -5.86 20.82
N LEU A 18 -15.46 -6.04 19.94
CA LEU A 18 -14.18 -6.61 20.35
C LEU A 18 -13.42 -5.56 21.16
N CYS A 19 -13.47 -5.71 22.48
CA CYS A 19 -12.54 -5.11 23.43
C CYS A 19 -11.13 -5.67 23.16
N GLY A 20 -10.33 -4.96 22.36
CA GLY A 20 -8.89 -5.18 22.29
C GLY A 20 -8.20 -4.54 23.50
N ALA A 21 -8.09 -5.29 24.60
CA ALA A 21 -7.23 -4.93 25.72
C ALA A 21 -5.76 -5.20 25.33
N ALA A 22 -5.01 -4.15 24.98
CA ALA A 22 -3.56 -4.24 24.89
C ALA A 22 -2.96 -3.83 26.26
N PRO A 23 -2.10 -4.67 26.87
CA PRO A 23 -1.48 -4.33 28.14
C PRO A 23 -0.52 -3.14 27.96
N VAL A 24 -0.63 -2.18 28.87
CA VAL A 24 0.41 -1.18 29.15
C VAL A 24 1.68 -1.92 29.53
N GLY A 25 2.54 -2.11 28.53
CA GLY A 25 3.93 -2.51 28.71
C GLY A 25 4.69 -1.31 29.22
N ALA A 26 4.96 -1.31 30.52
CA ALA A 26 5.80 -0.34 31.20
C ALA A 26 7.11 -0.12 30.45
N GLY A 27 7.45 1.17 30.27
CA GLY A 27 8.79 1.57 29.88
C GLY A 27 9.80 1.02 30.88
N ALA A 28 10.67 0.15 30.40
CA ALA A 28 11.97 -0.13 30.98
C ALA A 28 12.97 0.23 29.89
N GLY A 29 13.67 1.34 30.09
CA GLY A 29 14.72 1.83 29.20
C GLY A 29 15.77 0.75 28.98
N ALA A 30 15.86 0.28 27.74
CA ALA A 30 17.10 -0.28 27.25
C ALA A 30 17.99 0.91 26.91
N ASP A 31 18.80 1.36 27.88
CA ASP A 31 20.00 2.14 27.61
C ASP A 31 20.96 1.25 26.81
N VAL A 32 20.72 1.15 25.50
CA VAL A 32 21.73 0.71 24.55
C VAL A 32 22.63 1.93 24.39
N ILE A 33 23.74 1.93 25.13
CA ILE A 33 24.82 2.91 24.99
C ILE A 33 25.36 2.78 23.57
N ALA A 34 24.78 3.55 22.64
CA ALA A 34 25.27 3.72 21.29
C ALA A 34 26.45 4.68 21.33
N THR A 35 27.62 4.19 21.72
CA THR A 35 28.88 4.87 21.41
C THR A 35 29.18 4.67 19.93
N ARG A 36 28.69 5.59 19.10
CA ARG A 36 29.23 5.82 17.76
C ARG A 36 29.12 7.29 17.41
N ASP A 37 30.15 8.00 17.82
CA ASP A 37 30.57 9.29 17.30
C ASP A 37 30.74 9.22 15.78
N GLY A 38 30.06 10.11 15.09
CA GLY A 38 29.98 10.17 13.63
C GLY A 38 28.66 10.79 13.23
N THR A 39 28.72 11.91 12.51
CA THR A 39 27.60 12.73 12.04
C THR A 39 26.74 11.99 10.99
N ASP A 40 26.22 10.82 11.33
CA ASP A 40 25.45 9.96 10.44
C ASP A 40 23.97 10.33 10.58
N LYS A 41 23.57 11.40 9.87
CA LYS A 41 22.15 11.71 9.73
C LYS A 41 21.51 10.51 9.03
N PRO A 42 20.50 9.86 9.62
CA PRO A 42 19.91 8.66 9.03
C PRO A 42 19.46 8.98 7.60
N VAL A 43 19.96 8.21 6.63
CA VAL A 43 19.53 8.30 5.24
C VAL A 43 18.09 7.80 5.20
N ILE A 44 17.14 8.72 5.21
CA ILE A 44 15.73 8.42 5.06
C ILE A 44 15.49 8.00 3.60
N ILE A 45 15.54 6.69 3.33
CA ILE A 45 15.17 6.12 2.03
C ILE A 45 13.65 6.03 1.97
N THR A 46 12.98 7.16 1.73
CA THR A 46 11.59 7.13 1.29
C THR A 46 11.57 6.92 -0.21
N SER A 47 11.05 5.77 -0.66
CA SER A 47 10.73 5.60 -2.09
C SER A 47 9.69 6.62 -2.56
N ASP A 48 8.96 7.26 -1.65
CA ASP A 48 7.87 8.19 -1.92
C ASP A 48 8.34 9.60 -2.34
N THR A 49 9.16 9.68 -3.38
CA THR A 49 9.55 10.95 -4.00
C THR A 49 9.03 11.03 -5.43
N LYS A 50 8.68 12.24 -5.88
CA LYS A 50 8.28 12.47 -7.28
C LYS A 50 9.39 12.07 -8.26
N ALA A 51 10.65 12.31 -7.88
CA ALA A 51 11.82 11.90 -8.65
C ALA A 51 11.88 10.37 -8.82
N TYR A 52 11.64 9.60 -7.76
CA TYR A 52 11.61 8.14 -7.86
C TYR A 52 10.44 7.64 -8.70
N CYS A 53 9.25 8.25 -8.59
CA CYS A 53 8.13 7.89 -9.46
C CYS A 53 8.45 8.12 -10.95
N ASN A 54 8.99 9.30 -11.30
CA ASN A 54 9.39 9.59 -12.68
C ASN A 54 10.47 8.63 -13.18
N ARG A 55 11.41 8.22 -12.32
CA ARG A 55 12.38 7.19 -12.67
C ARG A 55 11.72 5.87 -13.03
N LEU A 56 10.70 5.43 -12.28
CA LEU A 56 9.97 4.19 -12.60
C LEU A 56 9.25 4.28 -13.95
N LEU A 57 8.60 5.41 -14.24
CA LEU A 57 7.98 5.65 -15.56
C LEU A 57 9.01 5.51 -16.69
N ASN A 58 10.14 6.20 -16.59
CA ASN A 58 11.20 6.13 -17.60
C ASN A 58 11.74 4.70 -17.81
N ILE A 59 11.81 3.88 -16.75
CA ILE A 59 12.22 2.48 -16.86
C ILE A 59 11.18 1.68 -17.64
N ILE A 60 9.89 1.87 -17.37
CA ILE A 60 8.81 1.20 -18.09
C ILE A 60 8.81 1.64 -19.57
N ASP A 61 8.97 2.93 -19.83
CA ASP A 61 8.97 3.50 -21.18
C ASP A 61 10.14 2.99 -22.03
N ALA A 62 11.25 2.61 -21.39
CA ALA A 62 12.41 2.03 -22.06
C ALA A 62 12.15 0.63 -22.64
N TYR A 63 11.09 -0.07 -22.21
CA TYR A 63 10.65 -1.33 -22.84
C TYR A 63 10.00 -1.11 -24.22
N GLY A 64 9.68 0.14 -24.57
CA GLY A 64 9.19 0.52 -25.90
C GLY A 64 7.66 0.67 -25.99
N PRO A 65 7.15 1.06 -27.17
CA PRO A 65 5.74 1.44 -27.36
C PRO A 65 4.75 0.28 -27.39
N ALA A 66 5.22 -0.97 -27.45
CA ALA A 66 4.38 -2.16 -27.58
C ALA A 66 4.26 -2.92 -26.24
N LEU A 67 3.87 -2.20 -25.18
CA LEU A 67 3.62 -2.81 -23.87
C LEU A 67 2.34 -3.66 -23.90
N PRO A 68 2.29 -4.78 -23.14
CA PRO A 68 1.03 -5.47 -22.89
C PRO A 68 -0.03 -4.52 -22.31
N GLN A 69 -1.30 -4.71 -22.65
CA GLN A 69 -2.38 -3.81 -22.25
C GLN A 69 -2.46 -3.58 -20.73
N ASP A 70 -2.24 -4.63 -19.94
CA ASP A 70 -2.28 -4.54 -18.47
C ASP A 70 -1.13 -3.68 -17.92
N VAL A 71 0.06 -3.82 -18.50
CA VAL A 71 1.23 -3.01 -18.17
C VAL A 71 1.01 -1.55 -18.53
N ASP A 72 0.50 -1.27 -19.74
CA ASP A 72 0.23 0.10 -20.19
C ASP A 72 -0.85 0.78 -19.34
N SER A 73 -1.88 0.02 -18.94
CA SER A 73 -2.90 0.47 -18.00
C SER A 73 -2.31 0.82 -16.63
N LEU A 74 -1.44 -0.04 -16.08
CA LEU A 74 -0.76 0.24 -14.81
C LEU A 74 0.19 1.43 -14.90
N ARG A 75 0.90 1.58 -16.02
CA ARG A 75 1.77 2.72 -16.33
C ARG A 75 0.97 4.03 -16.31
N THR A 76 -0.07 4.13 -17.12
CA THR A 76 -0.90 5.32 -17.25
C THR A 76 -1.53 5.71 -15.91
N GLN A 77 -2.12 4.74 -15.20
CA GLN A 77 -2.70 4.99 -13.89
C GLN A 77 -1.64 5.41 -12.85
N GLY A 78 -0.44 4.84 -12.92
CA GLY A 78 0.71 5.19 -12.08
C GLY A 78 1.17 6.63 -12.32
N GLU A 79 1.27 7.02 -13.59
CA GLU A 79 1.62 8.38 -14.03
C GLU A 79 0.63 9.41 -13.51
N ASP A 80 -0.66 9.17 -13.71
CA ASP A 80 -1.74 10.07 -13.26
C ASP A 80 -1.67 10.30 -11.75
N MET A 81 -1.52 9.21 -10.97
CA MET A 81 -1.37 9.31 -9.52
C MET A 81 -0.15 10.12 -9.09
N CYS A 82 0.97 9.96 -9.78
CA CYS A 82 2.17 10.74 -9.47
C CYS A 82 2.04 12.20 -9.88
N ARG A 83 1.31 12.49 -10.97
CA ARG A 83 0.98 13.85 -11.38
C ARG A 83 0.08 14.55 -10.36
N GLU A 84 -0.90 13.82 -9.79
CA GLU A 84 -1.83 14.28 -8.74
C GLU A 84 -1.19 14.42 -7.34
N GLY A 85 0.07 14.00 -7.16
CA GLY A 85 0.75 14.02 -5.85
C GLY A 85 0.45 12.81 -4.96
N ARG A 86 -0.28 11.81 -5.47
CA ARG A 86 -0.50 10.51 -4.81
C ARG A 86 0.70 9.58 -5.03
N ILE A 87 1.88 10.03 -4.60
CA ILE A 87 3.18 9.44 -4.94
C ILE A 87 3.27 7.96 -4.53
N ARG A 88 2.90 7.61 -3.29
CA ARG A 88 3.00 6.24 -2.78
C ARG A 88 2.15 5.25 -3.59
N SER A 89 0.90 5.60 -3.89
CA SER A 89 0.03 4.73 -4.70
C SER A 89 0.45 4.66 -6.17
N GLY A 90 1.00 5.75 -6.71
CA GLY A 90 1.60 5.76 -8.05
C GLY A 90 2.76 4.77 -8.15
N ILE A 91 3.72 4.86 -7.22
CA ILE A 91 4.87 3.95 -7.16
C ILE A 91 4.45 2.48 -7.06
N VAL A 92 3.45 2.17 -6.22
CA VAL A 92 2.96 0.78 -6.07
C VAL A 92 2.47 0.22 -7.41
N ARG A 93 1.72 1.01 -8.19
CA ARG A 93 1.25 0.56 -9.51
C ARG A 93 2.36 0.44 -10.54
N LEU A 94 3.31 1.38 -10.56
CA LEU A 94 4.46 1.31 -11.46
C LEU A 94 5.37 0.12 -11.13
N ARG A 95 5.56 -0.19 -9.85
CA ARG A 95 6.30 -1.39 -9.44
C ARG A 95 5.61 -2.67 -9.90
N ARG A 96 4.27 -2.71 -9.82
CA ARG A 96 3.50 -3.85 -10.34
C ARG A 96 3.67 -4.01 -11.86
N ALA A 97 3.63 -2.91 -12.62
CA ALA A 97 3.87 -2.93 -14.06
C ALA A 97 5.25 -3.53 -14.39
N LEU A 98 6.29 -3.17 -13.64
CA LEU A 98 7.63 -3.72 -13.81
C LEU A 98 7.72 -5.22 -13.47
N VAL A 99 6.97 -5.69 -12.46
CA VAL A 99 6.90 -7.13 -12.16
C VAL A 99 6.26 -7.87 -13.33
N GLU A 100 5.12 -7.38 -13.82
CA GLU A 100 4.42 -8.00 -14.96
C GLU A 100 5.29 -8.04 -16.22
N LEU A 101 6.02 -6.96 -16.52
CA LEU A 101 6.98 -6.93 -17.64
C LEU A 101 8.12 -7.93 -17.51
N LYS A 102 8.63 -8.13 -16.29
CA LYS A 102 9.70 -9.10 -16.06
C LYS A 102 9.22 -10.53 -16.27
N GLU A 103 8.02 -10.86 -15.81
CA GLU A 103 7.44 -12.19 -16.04
C GLU A 103 7.21 -12.46 -17.53
N THR A 104 6.75 -11.48 -18.30
CA THR A 104 6.55 -11.63 -19.75
C THR A 104 7.84 -11.74 -20.55
N THR A 105 8.97 -11.24 -20.03
CA THR A 105 10.27 -11.30 -20.71
C THR A 105 11.02 -12.62 -20.45
N HIS A 106 10.66 -13.34 -19.38
CA HIS A 106 11.31 -14.59 -18.96
C HIS A 106 10.53 -15.86 -19.36
N SER A 107 9.37 -15.74 -20.03
CA SER A 107 8.58 -16.85 -20.57
C SER A 107 8.83 -17.03 -22.06
#